data_AF-A0A9C6TLK5-F1
#
_entry.id   AF-A0A9C6TLK5-F1
#
_cell.length_a   1.000
_cell.length_b   1.000
_cell.length_c   1.000
_cell.angle_alpha   90.00
_cell.angle_beta   90.00
_cell.angle_gamma   90.00
#
_symmetry.space_group_name_H-M   'P 1'
#
loop_
_entity.id
_entity.type
_entity.pdbx_description
1 polymer ?
#
loop_
_entity_poly.entity_id
_entity_poly.type
_entity_poly.pdbx_seq_one_letter_code
_entity_poly.pdbx_strand_id
1 'polypeptide(L)'
;MPAGASTISDDFMLQEDVKLMVGIDLDAYRLSISWSRLIPNGRGPINPKGLQFYNNLINELISSGIQPHVTLHNYDLPQALEDEYGGWISPKIIRDFINYAEVCLREFGDRVLYWNTMNESNVFTIGGYDQGTTPPTRYSPPFFQKYNSSRGDSITEPYLAVHHILLSHSSVVRLYRRKYKIILPTNDTDEDWVATQRARDFFIAKSLQDALKQLYLIDVIDENGAITSIGQKMAELSLEPSLSRTLMEANDYGCIPEALTIVVMLSAKTTLLPLSHIISTTRVMQIIIMHCAIGKVV
;
A
#
# COMPACT_ATOMS: atom_id res chain seq x y z
N MET A 1 10.76 -22.45 -5.62
CA MET A 1 11.14 -23.76 -5.05
C MET A 1 10.18 -24.82 -5.57
N PRO A 2 10.63 -26.06 -5.89
CA PRO A 2 9.82 -27.04 -6.60
C PRO A 2 8.75 -27.68 -5.71
N ALA A 3 7.57 -27.93 -6.30
CA ALA A 3 6.26 -28.12 -5.66
C ALA A 3 5.98 -29.54 -5.09
N GLY A 4 6.99 -30.27 -4.60
CA GLY A 4 6.84 -31.72 -4.33
C GLY A 4 6.98 -32.19 -2.88
N ALA A 5 7.65 -31.45 -1.99
CA ALA A 5 8.18 -32.01 -0.74
C ALA A 5 7.60 -31.42 0.58
N SER A 6 6.65 -30.48 0.53
CA SER A 6 6.40 -29.60 1.69
C SER A 6 5.18 -29.91 2.56
N THR A 7 4.28 -30.83 2.20
CA THR A 7 2.96 -30.89 2.88
C THR A 7 3.02 -31.42 4.32
N ILE A 8 3.84 -32.43 4.60
CA ILE A 8 3.99 -32.97 5.97
C ILE A 8 4.85 -32.06 6.85
N SER A 9 5.87 -31.42 6.26
CA SER A 9 6.71 -30.46 6.98
C SER A 9 5.95 -29.18 7.33
N ASP A 10 5.15 -28.66 6.40
CA ASP A 10 4.43 -27.40 6.59
C ASP A 10 3.35 -27.55 7.68
N ASP A 11 2.60 -28.66 7.70
CA ASP A 11 1.59 -28.91 8.73
C ASP A 11 2.21 -29.16 10.12
N PHE A 12 3.37 -29.84 10.19
CA PHE A 12 4.08 -30.06 11.46
C PHE A 12 4.63 -28.75 12.04
N MET A 13 5.28 -27.93 11.22
CA MET A 13 5.79 -26.62 11.63
C MET A 13 4.65 -25.70 12.09
N LEU A 14 3.50 -25.78 11.43
CA LEU A 14 2.31 -25.01 11.79
C LEU A 14 1.77 -25.36 13.19
N GLN A 15 1.74 -26.64 13.54
CA GLN A 15 1.35 -27.07 14.88
C GLN A 15 2.35 -26.64 15.96
N GLU A 16 3.65 -26.63 15.64
CA GLU A 16 4.66 -26.09 16.56
C GLU A 16 4.51 -24.58 16.74
N ASP A 17 4.29 -23.84 15.66
CA ASP A 17 4.07 -22.40 15.68
C ASP A 17 2.86 -22.04 16.56
N VAL A 18 1.72 -22.74 16.41
CA VAL A 18 0.54 -22.49 17.25
C VAL A 18 0.80 -22.84 18.72
N LYS A 19 1.51 -23.94 19.01
CA LYS A 19 1.89 -24.28 20.40
C LYS A 19 2.74 -23.20 21.03
N LEU A 20 3.67 -22.62 20.28
CA LEU A 20 4.48 -21.51 20.75
C LEU A 20 3.63 -20.28 21.02
N MET A 21 2.68 -19.95 20.13
CA MET A 21 1.75 -18.83 20.31
C MET A 21 0.87 -18.97 21.55
N VAL A 22 0.37 -20.18 21.84
CA VAL A 22 -0.36 -20.48 23.07
C VAL A 22 0.55 -20.33 24.29
N GLY A 23 1.80 -20.80 24.19
CA GLY A 23 2.79 -20.70 25.28
C GLY A 23 3.15 -19.28 25.70
N ILE A 24 2.93 -18.29 24.82
CA ILE A 24 3.13 -16.86 25.10
C ILE A 24 1.81 -16.09 25.30
N ASP A 25 0.68 -16.78 25.40
CA ASP A 25 -0.65 -16.23 25.69
C ASP A 25 -1.11 -15.16 24.67
N LEU A 26 -0.97 -15.46 23.37
CA LEU A 26 -1.44 -14.56 22.31
C LEU A 26 -2.96 -14.62 22.12
N ASP A 27 -3.63 -13.48 22.23
CA ASP A 27 -5.06 -13.34 21.92
C ASP A 27 -5.37 -13.43 20.41
N ALA A 28 -4.44 -12.98 19.57
CA ALA A 28 -4.64 -12.86 18.14
C ALA A 28 -3.35 -13.11 17.34
N TYR A 29 -3.51 -13.67 16.14
CA TYR A 29 -2.42 -13.90 15.20
C TYR A 29 -2.73 -13.30 13.83
N ARG A 30 -1.83 -12.43 13.36
CA ARG A 30 -1.91 -11.85 12.03
C ARG A 30 -1.21 -12.76 11.03
N LEU A 31 -1.96 -13.22 10.03
CA LEU A 31 -1.47 -14.03 8.93
C LEU A 31 -1.81 -13.40 7.58
N SER A 32 -1.15 -13.85 6.51
CA SER A 32 -1.55 -13.53 5.13
C SER A 32 -1.92 -14.79 4.36
N ILE A 33 -3.00 -14.73 3.59
CA ILE A 33 -3.33 -15.77 2.61
C ILE A 33 -2.53 -15.45 1.35
N SER A 34 -1.77 -16.43 0.87
CA SER A 34 -0.98 -16.21 -0.32
C SER A 34 -1.81 -16.41 -1.57
N TRP A 35 -1.90 -15.37 -2.40
CA TRP A 35 -2.72 -15.41 -3.60
C TRP A 35 -2.21 -16.51 -4.55
N SER A 36 -0.91 -16.57 -4.80
CA SER A 36 -0.31 -17.60 -5.65
C SER A 36 -0.41 -19.02 -5.07
N ARG A 37 -0.55 -19.19 -3.75
CA ARG A 37 -0.81 -20.51 -3.16
C ARG A 37 -2.26 -20.95 -3.37
N LEU A 38 -3.20 -20.03 -3.21
CA LEU A 38 -4.63 -20.32 -3.29
C LEU A 38 -5.11 -20.40 -4.75
N ILE A 39 -4.63 -19.50 -5.62
CA ILE A 39 -4.95 -19.41 -7.05
C ILE A 39 -3.63 -19.20 -7.82
N PRO A 40 -2.95 -20.28 -8.26
CA PRO A 40 -1.57 -20.22 -8.78
C PRO A 40 -1.33 -19.26 -9.94
N ASN A 41 -2.26 -19.17 -10.88
CA ASN A 41 -2.14 -18.30 -12.05
C ASN A 41 -2.83 -16.94 -11.83
N GLY A 42 -3.18 -16.60 -10.59
CA GLY A 42 -3.97 -15.43 -10.23
C GLY A 42 -5.46 -15.51 -10.59
N ARG A 43 -5.80 -16.28 -11.62
CA ARG A 43 -7.17 -16.60 -12.04
C ARG A 43 -7.37 -18.11 -12.17
N GLY A 44 -8.62 -18.53 -12.15
CA GLY A 44 -9.02 -19.92 -12.39
C GLY A 44 -9.37 -20.67 -11.10
N PRO A 45 -9.25 -22.00 -11.10
CA PRO A 45 -9.71 -22.83 -9.98
C PRO A 45 -8.81 -22.66 -8.75
N ILE A 46 -9.43 -22.84 -7.58
CA ILE A 46 -8.73 -22.88 -6.30
C ILE A 46 -7.82 -24.11 -6.26
N ASN A 47 -6.61 -23.95 -5.76
CA ASN A 47 -5.71 -25.04 -5.43
C ASN A 47 -6.21 -25.76 -4.15
N PRO A 48 -6.69 -27.02 -4.23
CA PRO A 48 -7.28 -27.70 -3.08
C PRO A 48 -6.30 -27.86 -1.91
N LYS A 49 -5.00 -28.06 -2.19
CA LYS A 49 -3.98 -28.17 -1.15
C LYS A 49 -3.73 -26.84 -0.44
N GLY A 50 -3.74 -25.73 -1.19
CA GLY A 50 -3.63 -24.38 -0.62
C GLY A 50 -4.84 -24.04 0.25
N LEU A 51 -6.04 -24.39 -0.21
CA LEU A 51 -7.27 -24.24 0.55
C LEU A 51 -7.25 -25.07 1.85
N GLN A 52 -6.82 -26.33 1.77
CA GLN A 52 -6.71 -27.20 2.94
C GLN A 52 -5.73 -26.66 3.97
N PHE A 53 -4.55 -26.20 3.54
CA PHE A 53 -3.56 -25.59 4.42
C PHE A 53 -4.13 -24.43 5.24
N TYR A 54 -4.77 -23.45 4.59
CA TYR A 54 -5.34 -22.30 5.31
C TYR A 54 -6.52 -22.69 6.20
N ASN A 55 -7.34 -23.67 5.78
CA ASN A 55 -8.40 -24.20 6.65
C ASN A 55 -7.83 -24.84 7.91
N ASN A 56 -6.80 -25.67 7.79
CA ASN A 56 -6.14 -26.30 8.93
C ASN A 56 -5.55 -25.23 9.87
N LEU A 57 -4.84 -24.24 9.33
CA LEU A 57 -4.28 -23.13 10.11
C LEU A 57 -5.35 -22.37 10.90
N ILE A 58 -6.39 -21.93 10.21
CA ILE A 58 -7.46 -21.12 10.80
C ILE A 58 -8.19 -21.93 11.88
N ASN A 59 -8.46 -23.22 11.62
CA ASN A 59 -9.10 -24.09 12.59
C ASN A 59 -8.23 -24.28 13.83
N GLU A 60 -6.93 -24.52 13.67
CA GLU A 60 -6.00 -24.74 14.78
C GLU A 60 -5.83 -23.49 15.66
N LEU A 61 -5.75 -22.30 15.04
CA LEU A 61 -5.72 -21.02 15.76
C LEU A 61 -6.99 -20.85 16.60
N ILE A 62 -8.16 -21.05 15.99
CA ILE A 62 -9.45 -20.87 16.67
C ILE A 62 -9.63 -21.90 17.78
N SER A 63 -9.29 -23.17 17.56
CA SER A 63 -9.38 -24.20 18.61
C SER A 63 -8.45 -23.94 19.77
N SER A 64 -7.38 -23.18 19.54
CA SER A 64 -6.41 -22.75 20.55
C SER A 64 -6.77 -21.41 21.20
N GLY A 65 -7.94 -20.84 20.89
CA GLY A 65 -8.39 -19.56 21.44
C GLY A 65 -7.76 -18.32 20.79
N ILE A 66 -6.99 -18.49 19.72
CA ILE A 66 -6.26 -17.40 19.04
C ILE A 66 -7.10 -16.87 17.88
N GLN A 67 -7.34 -15.56 17.86
CA GLN A 67 -8.12 -14.92 16.81
C GLN A 67 -7.31 -14.70 15.52
N PRO A 68 -7.73 -15.24 14.36
CA PRO A 68 -7.02 -15.02 13.10
C PRO A 68 -7.34 -13.63 12.50
N HIS A 69 -6.31 -12.84 12.24
CA HIS A 69 -6.38 -11.55 11.54
C HIS A 69 -5.75 -11.70 10.15
N VAL A 70 -6.57 -11.79 9.11
CA VAL A 70 -6.10 -12.14 7.77
C VAL A 70 -5.79 -10.90 6.94
N THR A 71 -4.59 -10.86 6.36
CA THR A 71 -4.20 -9.93 5.30
C THR A 71 -4.34 -10.60 3.94
N LEU A 72 -5.10 -10.00 3.01
CA LEU A 72 -5.37 -10.58 1.69
C LEU A 72 -4.15 -10.51 0.75
N HIS A 73 -3.36 -9.44 0.81
CA HIS A 73 -2.16 -9.30 -0.01
C HIS A 73 -0.98 -8.77 0.79
N ASN A 74 0.14 -9.49 0.70
CA ASN A 74 1.39 -9.18 1.40
C ASN A 74 2.59 -9.32 0.45
N TYR A 75 2.52 -8.58 -0.66
CA TYR A 75 3.57 -8.43 -1.69
C TYR A 75 3.79 -9.71 -2.51
N ASP A 76 2.80 -10.59 -2.52
CA ASP A 76 2.88 -11.94 -3.06
C ASP A 76 1.97 -12.11 -4.29
N LEU A 77 1.89 -11.06 -5.12
CA LEU A 77 1.14 -11.05 -6.37
C LEU A 77 1.56 -12.26 -7.25
N PRO A 78 0.61 -13.03 -7.81
CA PRO A 78 0.93 -14.12 -8.71
C PRO A 78 1.69 -13.61 -9.94
N GLN A 79 2.86 -14.20 -10.21
CA GLN A 79 3.75 -13.78 -11.30
C GLN A 79 3.04 -13.75 -12.66
N ALA A 80 2.08 -14.63 -12.89
CA ALA A 80 1.28 -14.64 -14.12
C ALA A 80 0.55 -13.30 -14.40
N LEU A 81 0.09 -12.60 -13.35
CA LEU A 81 -0.58 -11.30 -13.49
C LEU A 81 0.43 -10.17 -13.73
N GLU A 82 1.60 -10.25 -13.09
CA GLU A 82 2.72 -9.33 -13.35
C GLU A 82 3.21 -9.47 -14.81
N ASP A 83 3.37 -10.70 -15.30
CA ASP A 83 3.84 -10.98 -16.66
C ASP A 83 2.81 -10.57 -17.72
N GLU A 84 1.51 -10.76 -17.47
CA GLU A 84 0.45 -10.47 -18.44
C GLU A 84 0.24 -8.97 -18.64
N TYR A 85 0.24 -8.19 -17.56
CA TYR A 85 -0.15 -6.77 -17.63
C TYR A 85 0.58 -5.85 -16.65
N GLY A 86 1.63 -6.31 -15.96
CA GLY A 86 2.40 -5.50 -15.01
C GLY A 86 1.76 -5.38 -13.61
N GLY A 87 0.78 -6.23 -13.29
CA GLY A 87 0.22 -6.25 -11.94
C GLY A 87 -0.41 -4.91 -11.53
N TRP A 88 0.08 -4.32 -10.44
CA TRP A 88 -0.55 -3.16 -9.81
C TRP A 88 -0.51 -1.87 -10.62
N ILE A 89 0.31 -1.74 -11.65
CA ILE A 89 0.28 -0.54 -12.53
C ILE A 89 -0.83 -0.59 -13.59
N SER A 90 -1.58 -1.70 -13.67
CA SER A 90 -2.68 -1.87 -14.62
C SER A 90 -4.03 -1.89 -13.92
N PRO A 91 -5.06 -1.21 -14.46
CA PRO A 91 -6.40 -1.22 -13.85
C PRO A 91 -7.05 -2.61 -13.88
N LYS A 92 -6.54 -3.54 -14.69
CA LYS A 92 -7.02 -4.94 -14.73
C LYS A 92 -6.88 -5.63 -13.37
N ILE A 93 -5.90 -5.25 -12.56
CA ILE A 93 -5.65 -5.83 -11.24
C ILE A 93 -6.85 -5.66 -10.30
N ILE A 94 -7.63 -4.58 -10.47
CA ILE A 94 -8.75 -4.26 -9.60
C ILE A 94 -9.77 -5.40 -9.64
N ARG A 95 -10.12 -5.86 -10.85
CA ARG A 95 -11.09 -6.94 -11.01
C ARG A 95 -10.53 -8.28 -10.51
N ASP A 96 -9.27 -8.57 -10.81
CA ASP A 96 -8.63 -9.82 -10.38
C ASP A 96 -8.52 -9.91 -8.85
N PHE A 97 -8.12 -8.81 -8.21
CA PHE A 97 -8.03 -8.73 -6.75
C PHE A 97 -9.41 -8.84 -6.08
N ILE A 98 -10.46 -8.23 -6.65
CA ILE A 98 -11.83 -8.40 -6.15
C ILE A 98 -12.25 -9.87 -6.22
N ASN A 99 -12.00 -10.56 -7.34
CA ASN A 99 -12.36 -11.97 -7.50
C ASN A 99 -11.61 -12.86 -6.51
N TYR A 100 -10.30 -12.61 -6.32
CA TYR A 100 -9.50 -13.31 -5.34
C TYR A 100 -9.99 -13.06 -3.90
N ALA A 101 -10.25 -11.81 -3.55
CA ALA A 101 -10.80 -11.45 -2.24
C ALA A 101 -12.16 -12.11 -2.00
N GLU A 102 -13.03 -12.17 -3.01
CA GLU A 102 -14.32 -12.86 -2.91
C GLU A 102 -14.17 -14.35 -2.61
N VAL A 103 -13.17 -15.01 -3.21
CA VAL A 103 -12.83 -16.40 -2.88
C VAL A 103 -12.42 -16.49 -1.40
N CYS A 104 -11.48 -15.67 -0.94
CA CYS A 104 -11.05 -15.69 0.46
C CYS A 104 -12.22 -15.45 1.43
N LEU A 105 -13.06 -14.47 1.15
CA LEU A 105 -14.25 -14.16 1.98
C LEU A 105 -15.26 -15.30 1.98
N ARG A 106 -15.46 -15.99 0.84
CA ARG A 106 -16.37 -17.14 0.73
C ARG A 106 -15.85 -18.36 1.48
N GLU A 107 -14.57 -18.67 1.34
CA GLU A 107 -14.00 -19.91 1.87
C GLU A 107 -13.62 -19.82 3.36
N PHE A 108 -13.32 -18.62 3.87
CA PHE A 108 -12.80 -18.44 5.24
C PHE A 108 -13.59 -17.44 6.08
N GLY A 109 -14.50 -16.65 5.48
CA GLY A 109 -15.24 -15.58 6.17
C GLY A 109 -16.26 -16.08 7.20
N ASP A 110 -16.53 -17.38 7.25
CA ASP A 110 -17.33 -18.01 8.30
C ASP A 110 -16.62 -18.03 9.66
N ARG A 111 -15.27 -18.06 9.64
CA ARG A 111 -14.40 -18.17 10.82
C ARG A 111 -13.52 -16.93 11.04
N VAL A 112 -13.12 -16.26 9.96
CA VAL A 112 -12.25 -15.08 10.01
C VAL A 112 -13.10 -13.81 10.07
N LEU A 113 -13.01 -13.10 11.18
CA LEU A 113 -13.77 -11.87 11.44
C LEU A 113 -12.99 -10.60 11.07
N TYR A 114 -11.66 -10.65 11.09
CA TYR A 114 -10.79 -9.48 10.89
C TYR A 114 -10.00 -9.59 9.60
N TRP A 115 -10.18 -8.61 8.73
CA TRP A 115 -9.62 -8.58 7.38
C TRP A 115 -8.87 -7.28 7.11
N ASN A 116 -7.64 -7.41 6.64
CA ASN A 116 -6.84 -6.35 6.05
C ASN A 116 -6.71 -6.64 4.55
N THR A 117 -7.02 -5.68 3.68
CA THR A 117 -6.91 -5.93 2.24
C THR A 117 -5.45 -5.97 1.77
N MET A 118 -4.64 -5.03 2.25
CA MET A 118 -3.28 -4.80 1.77
C MET A 118 -2.37 -4.51 2.96
N ASN A 119 -1.19 -5.12 3.00
CA ASN A 119 -0.12 -4.72 3.90
C ASN A 119 0.58 -3.45 3.37
N GLU A 120 0.90 -2.50 4.26
CA GLU A 120 1.86 -1.40 4.06
C GLU A 120 1.96 -0.86 2.62
N SER A 121 0.82 -0.41 2.07
CA SER A 121 0.73 -0.07 0.64
C SER A 121 1.76 0.98 0.20
N ASN A 122 2.11 1.91 1.08
CA ASN A 122 3.15 2.91 0.83
C ASN A 122 4.54 2.28 0.71
N VAL A 123 4.91 1.36 1.61
CA VAL A 123 6.20 0.66 1.59
C VAL A 123 6.27 -0.23 0.36
N PHE A 124 5.17 -0.94 0.05
CA PHE A 124 5.06 -1.76 -1.16
C PHE A 124 5.29 -0.95 -2.43
N THR A 125 4.61 0.19 -2.59
CA THR A 125 4.69 0.98 -3.81
C THR A 125 6.05 1.63 -3.98
N ILE A 126 6.62 2.16 -2.89
CA ILE A 126 7.97 2.76 -2.93
C ILE A 126 9.03 1.68 -3.20
N GLY A 127 8.97 0.55 -2.48
CA GLY A 127 9.94 -0.52 -2.67
C GLY A 127 9.83 -1.21 -4.03
N GLY A 128 8.62 -1.41 -4.53
CA GLY A 128 8.34 -2.21 -5.71
C GLY A 128 8.42 -1.45 -7.05
N TYR A 129 8.08 -0.16 -7.04
CA TYR A 129 7.91 0.65 -8.24
C TYR A 129 8.74 1.95 -8.27
N ASP A 130 9.47 2.29 -7.19
CA ASP A 130 10.39 3.43 -7.16
C ASP A 130 11.84 2.98 -6.92
N GLN A 131 12.11 2.29 -5.80
CA GLN A 131 13.46 1.94 -5.35
C GLN A 131 13.95 0.58 -5.88
N GLY A 132 13.05 -0.26 -6.39
CA GLY A 132 13.37 -1.61 -6.83
C GLY A 132 13.90 -2.55 -5.73
N THR A 133 13.58 -2.29 -4.46
CA THR A 133 14.05 -3.07 -3.29
C THR A 133 13.14 -4.24 -2.93
N THR A 134 11.87 -4.21 -3.36
CA THR A 134 10.90 -5.30 -3.22
C THR A 134 10.37 -5.72 -4.60
N PRO A 135 9.80 -6.93 -4.76
CA PRO A 135 9.06 -7.27 -5.98
C PRO A 135 8.00 -6.21 -6.32
N PRO A 136 7.76 -5.89 -7.60
CA PRO A 136 8.36 -6.48 -8.82
C PRO A 136 9.73 -5.90 -9.22
N THR A 137 10.39 -5.13 -8.36
CA THR A 137 11.73 -4.55 -8.59
C THR A 137 11.80 -3.63 -9.81
N ARG A 138 10.79 -2.77 -9.99
CA ARG A 138 10.70 -1.78 -11.07
C ARG A 138 11.24 -0.44 -10.57
N TYR A 139 12.06 0.21 -11.39
CA TYR A 139 12.66 1.51 -11.10
C TYR A 139 13.23 2.17 -12.38
N SER A 140 13.47 3.48 -12.34
CA SER A 140 14.11 4.26 -13.42
C SER A 140 15.64 4.32 -13.28
N PRO A 141 16.43 4.03 -14.35
CA PRO A 141 17.88 4.27 -14.35
C PRO A 141 18.25 5.76 -14.21
N PRO A 142 19.46 6.12 -13.73
CA PRO A 142 20.55 5.26 -13.27
C PRO A 142 20.51 4.95 -11.77
N PHE A 143 19.50 5.43 -11.05
CA PHE A 143 19.39 5.28 -9.60
C PHE A 143 19.14 3.81 -9.25
N PHE A 144 19.83 3.29 -8.23
CA PHE A 144 19.66 1.92 -7.70
C PHE A 144 19.96 0.77 -8.69
N GLN A 145 21.15 0.80 -9.30
CA GLN A 145 21.75 -0.20 -10.21
C GLN A 145 21.98 -1.63 -9.65
N LYS A 146 21.15 -2.15 -8.74
CA LYS A 146 21.37 -3.49 -8.17
C LYS A 146 21.01 -4.62 -9.14
N TYR A 147 20.09 -4.38 -10.07
CA TYR A 147 19.61 -5.37 -11.05
C TYR A 147 19.44 -4.69 -12.42
N ASN A 148 19.90 -5.29 -13.52
CA ASN A 148 19.97 -4.66 -14.84
C ASN A 148 18.59 -4.51 -15.54
N SER A 149 17.61 -3.93 -14.86
CA SER A 149 16.20 -3.87 -15.28
C SER A 149 15.77 -2.43 -15.58
N SER A 150 15.84 -2.04 -16.85
CA SER A 150 15.32 -0.78 -17.39
C SER A 150 13.79 -0.80 -17.58
N ARG A 151 13.04 -1.53 -16.74
CA ARG A 151 11.63 -1.86 -17.02
C ARG A 151 10.61 -0.96 -16.33
N GLY A 152 11.01 -0.06 -15.43
CA GLY A 152 10.10 0.75 -14.63
C GLY A 152 10.21 2.25 -14.88
N ASP A 153 9.20 2.97 -14.43
CA ASP A 153 9.15 4.43 -14.36
C ASP A 153 8.85 4.88 -12.92
N SER A 154 9.90 5.14 -12.13
CA SER A 154 9.83 5.58 -10.73
C SER A 154 9.01 6.87 -10.53
N ILE A 155 8.80 7.62 -11.60
CA ILE A 155 8.07 8.87 -11.61
C ILE A 155 6.54 8.63 -11.64
N THR A 156 6.06 7.65 -12.42
CA THR A 156 4.61 7.43 -12.61
C THR A 156 4.09 6.17 -11.92
N GLU A 157 4.87 5.08 -11.93
CA GLU A 157 4.41 3.77 -11.50
C GLU A 157 4.02 3.66 -10.03
N PRO A 158 4.72 4.29 -9.06
CA PRO A 158 4.29 4.27 -7.67
C PRO A 158 2.88 4.85 -7.49
N TYR A 159 2.55 5.92 -8.21
CA TYR A 159 1.23 6.55 -8.15
C TYR A 159 0.16 5.69 -8.81
N LEU A 160 0.46 5.08 -9.96
CA LEU A 160 -0.45 4.15 -10.62
C LEU A 160 -0.74 2.94 -9.73
N ALA A 161 0.30 2.35 -9.13
CA ALA A 161 0.19 1.22 -8.22
C ALA A 161 -0.67 1.59 -7.00
N VAL A 162 -0.37 2.70 -6.33
CA VAL A 162 -1.15 3.11 -5.14
C VAL A 162 -2.60 3.43 -5.52
N HIS A 163 -2.84 4.06 -6.66
CA HIS A 163 -4.18 4.37 -7.14
C HIS A 163 -5.02 3.09 -7.34
N HIS A 164 -4.49 2.09 -8.05
CA HIS A 164 -5.20 0.83 -8.24
C HIS A 164 -5.35 0.03 -6.94
N ILE A 165 -4.37 0.09 -6.03
CA ILE A 165 -4.49 -0.51 -4.69
C ILE A 165 -5.69 0.09 -3.93
N LEU A 166 -5.86 1.41 -3.97
CA LEU A 166 -6.96 2.10 -3.29
C LEU A 166 -8.33 1.78 -3.92
N LEU A 167 -8.42 1.74 -5.25
CA LEU A 167 -9.62 1.31 -5.95
C LEU A 167 -9.99 -0.16 -5.65
N SER A 168 -8.97 -1.01 -5.57
CA SER A 168 -9.13 -2.43 -5.22
C SER A 168 -9.59 -2.59 -3.77
N HIS A 169 -8.95 -1.90 -2.83
CA HIS A 169 -9.33 -1.85 -1.42
C HIS A 169 -10.79 -1.44 -1.24
N SER A 170 -11.17 -0.28 -1.78
CA SER A 170 -12.53 0.26 -1.63
C SER A 170 -13.58 -0.66 -2.25
N SER A 171 -13.26 -1.31 -3.37
CA SER A 171 -14.14 -2.28 -4.02
C SER A 171 -14.33 -3.56 -3.20
N VAL A 172 -13.26 -4.09 -2.60
CA VAL A 172 -13.33 -5.26 -1.71
C VAL A 172 -14.08 -4.94 -0.43
N VAL A 173 -13.83 -3.77 0.19
CA VAL A 173 -14.59 -3.32 1.37
C VAL A 173 -16.08 -3.20 1.05
N ARG A 174 -16.43 -2.66 -0.12
CA ARG A 174 -17.82 -2.58 -0.59
C ARG A 174 -18.44 -3.96 -0.79
N LEU A 175 -17.72 -4.90 -1.40
CA LEU A 175 -18.16 -6.29 -1.56
C LEU A 175 -18.41 -6.95 -0.21
N TYR A 176 -17.44 -6.86 0.71
CA TYR A 176 -17.54 -7.42 2.06
C TYR A 176 -18.77 -6.87 2.79
N ARG A 177 -18.94 -5.55 2.83
CA ARG A 177 -20.07 -4.90 3.53
C ARG A 177 -21.43 -5.27 2.97
N ARG A 178 -21.54 -5.54 1.66
CA ARG A 178 -22.83 -5.86 1.01
C ARG A 178 -23.21 -7.32 1.10
N LYS A 179 -22.23 -8.22 1.01
CA LYS A 179 -22.48 -9.65 0.80
C LYS A 179 -22.10 -10.53 2.01
N TYR A 180 -21.09 -10.11 2.78
CA TYR A 180 -20.49 -10.96 3.81
C TYR A 180 -20.60 -10.39 5.22
N LYS A 181 -20.75 -9.07 5.36
CA LYS A 181 -21.06 -8.45 6.65
C LYS A 181 -22.54 -8.64 6.96
N ILE A 182 -22.86 -9.73 7.65
CA ILE A 182 -24.11 -9.85 8.40
C ILE A 182 -24.09 -8.72 9.43
N ILE A 183 -25.11 -7.86 9.41
CA ILE A 183 -25.38 -6.94 10.52
C ILE A 183 -25.70 -7.85 11.70
N LEU A 184 -24.70 -8.16 12.53
CA LEU A 184 -24.94 -8.78 13.83
C LEU A 184 -25.92 -7.85 14.56
N PRO A 185 -27.02 -8.36 15.14
CA PRO A 185 -27.75 -7.60 16.14
C PRO A 185 -26.72 -7.26 17.22
N THR A 186 -26.45 -5.98 17.39
CA THR A 186 -25.58 -5.47 18.44
C THR A 186 -26.26 -5.78 19.76
N ASN A 187 -26.00 -6.95 20.32
CA ASN A 187 -26.23 -7.14 21.74
C ASN A 187 -25.18 -6.29 22.45
N ASP A 188 -25.69 -5.36 23.24
CA ASP A 188 -24.98 -4.36 24.03
C ASP A 188 -23.83 -4.98 24.82
N THR A 189 -22.59 -4.52 24.53
CA THR A 189 -21.50 -4.18 25.49
C THR A 189 -20.12 -4.16 24.79
N ASP A 190 -19.91 -3.24 23.85
CA ASP A 190 -18.53 -2.82 23.48
C ASP A 190 -18.55 -1.54 22.62
N GLU A 191 -19.04 -0.45 23.22
CA GLU A 191 -18.96 0.89 22.63
C GLU A 191 -17.51 1.25 22.28
N ASP A 192 -16.53 0.76 23.04
CA ASP A 192 -15.10 0.98 22.81
C ASP A 192 -14.54 0.22 21.61
N TRP A 193 -15.01 -1.01 21.32
CA TRP A 193 -14.59 -1.72 20.10
C TRP A 193 -15.17 -1.06 18.85
N VAL A 194 -16.45 -0.68 18.89
CA VAL A 194 -17.10 0.06 17.80
C VAL A 194 -16.48 1.44 17.64
N ALA A 195 -16.14 2.13 18.73
CA ALA A 195 -15.44 3.42 18.71
C ALA A 195 -14.02 3.28 18.18
N THR A 196 -13.28 2.23 18.56
CA THR A 196 -11.92 1.95 18.08
C THR A 196 -11.93 1.61 16.58
N GLN A 197 -12.89 0.81 16.13
CA GLN A 197 -13.03 0.48 14.72
C GLN A 197 -13.47 1.71 13.90
N ARG A 198 -14.40 2.52 14.42
CA ARG A 198 -14.76 3.81 13.81
C ARG A 198 -13.60 4.79 13.81
N ALA A 199 -12.79 4.84 14.86
CA ALA A 199 -11.62 5.69 14.95
C ALA A 199 -10.54 5.24 13.97
N ARG A 200 -10.31 3.93 13.80
CA ARG A 200 -9.40 3.37 12.79
C ARG A 200 -9.91 3.61 11.37
N ASP A 201 -11.17 3.31 11.09
CA ASP A 201 -11.79 3.59 9.79
C ASP A 201 -11.76 5.10 9.48
N PHE A 202 -12.02 5.94 10.48
CA PHE A 202 -11.88 7.40 10.36
C PHE A 202 -10.44 7.81 10.15
N PHE A 203 -9.47 7.24 10.86
CA PHE A 203 -8.05 7.58 10.71
C PHE A 203 -7.50 7.16 9.35
N ILE A 204 -7.88 6.00 8.83
CA ILE A 204 -7.51 5.52 7.50
C ILE A 204 -8.20 6.37 6.43
N ALA A 205 -9.51 6.59 6.54
CA ALA A 205 -10.26 7.43 5.60
C ALA A 205 -9.76 8.88 5.61
N LYS A 206 -9.43 9.41 6.79
CA LYS A 206 -8.83 10.74 6.96
C LYS A 206 -7.42 10.80 6.40
N SER A 207 -6.58 9.79 6.64
CA SER A 207 -5.24 9.73 6.02
C SER A 207 -5.33 9.68 4.50
N LEU A 208 -6.29 8.92 3.96
CA LEU A 208 -6.55 8.86 2.53
C LEU A 208 -7.06 10.20 1.98
N GLN A 209 -8.01 10.81 2.68
CA GLN A 209 -8.57 12.09 2.32
C GLN A 209 -7.53 13.20 2.43
N ASP A 210 -6.66 13.17 3.43
CA ASP A 210 -5.58 14.12 3.63
C ASP A 210 -4.51 13.95 2.55
N ALA A 211 -4.18 12.71 2.15
CA ALA A 211 -3.32 12.45 1.00
C ALA A 211 -3.93 12.95 -0.32
N LEU A 212 -5.21 12.68 -0.58
CA LEU A 212 -5.91 13.19 -1.76
C LEU A 212 -6.04 14.72 -1.75
N LYS A 213 -6.31 15.32 -0.59
CA LYS A 213 -6.30 16.78 -0.41
C LYS A 213 -4.93 17.37 -0.64
N GLN A 214 -3.86 16.72 -0.17
CA GLN A 214 -2.51 17.17 -0.45
C GLN A 214 -2.25 17.15 -1.95
N LEU A 215 -2.54 16.03 -2.63
CA LEU A 215 -2.41 15.91 -4.09
C LEU A 215 -3.24 16.95 -4.86
N TYR A 216 -4.45 17.25 -4.40
CA TYR A 216 -5.30 18.30 -4.97
C TYR A 216 -4.74 19.70 -4.72
N LEU A 217 -4.28 20.01 -3.49
CA LEU A 217 -3.67 21.30 -3.15
C LEU A 217 -2.37 21.56 -3.90
N ILE A 218 -1.67 20.49 -4.27
CA ILE A 218 -0.49 20.56 -5.14
C ILE A 218 -0.82 20.36 -6.62
N ASP A 219 -2.09 20.50 -7.04
CA ASP A 219 -2.58 20.44 -8.43
C ASP A 219 -2.13 19.17 -9.17
N VAL A 220 -1.82 18.08 -8.45
CA VAL A 220 -1.49 16.80 -9.09
C VAL A 220 -2.77 16.14 -9.62
N ILE A 221 -3.88 16.27 -8.89
CA ILE A 221 -5.20 15.76 -9.28
C ILE A 221 -6.25 16.88 -9.27
N ASP A 222 -7.26 16.78 -10.15
CA ASP A 222 -8.39 17.71 -10.21
C ASP A 222 -9.51 17.37 -9.21
N GLU A 223 -10.59 18.15 -9.23
CA GLU A 223 -11.77 17.96 -8.38
C GLU A 223 -12.49 16.62 -8.60
N ASN A 224 -12.26 15.97 -9.74
CA ASN A 224 -12.79 14.66 -10.09
C ASN A 224 -11.80 13.52 -9.79
N GLY A 225 -10.61 13.85 -9.27
CA GLY A 225 -9.53 12.90 -8.96
C GLY A 225 -8.72 12.45 -10.17
N ALA A 226 -8.84 13.12 -11.33
CA ALA A 226 -8.04 12.85 -12.51
C ALA A 226 -6.69 13.57 -12.42
N ILE A 227 -5.61 12.94 -12.92
CA ILE A 227 -4.27 13.54 -12.91
C ILE A 227 -4.25 14.73 -13.89
N THR A 228 -3.81 15.90 -13.40
CA THR A 228 -3.74 17.11 -14.22
C THR A 228 -2.46 17.14 -15.08
N SER A 229 -2.38 18.07 -16.03
CA SER A 229 -1.14 18.32 -16.79
C SER A 229 0.02 18.79 -15.91
N ILE A 230 -0.26 19.43 -14.77
CA ILE A 230 0.74 19.80 -13.76
C ILE A 230 1.20 18.53 -13.04
N GLY A 231 0.27 17.68 -12.62
CA GLY A 231 0.59 16.37 -12.01
C GLY A 231 1.47 15.51 -12.91
N GLN A 232 1.23 15.50 -14.22
CA GLN A 232 2.09 14.79 -15.19
C GLN A 232 3.51 15.36 -15.25
N LYS A 233 3.67 16.70 -15.30
CA LYS A 233 4.98 17.36 -15.29
C LYS A 233 5.71 17.21 -13.96
N MET A 234 5.00 17.22 -12.85
CA MET A 234 5.55 16.98 -11.52
C MET A 234 6.05 15.55 -11.38
N ALA A 235 5.38 14.62 -12.04
CA ALA A 235 5.88 13.27 -12.20
C ALA A 235 7.24 13.33 -12.91
N GLU A 236 7.37 13.99 -14.07
CA GLU A 236 8.64 14.03 -14.85
C GLU A 236 9.88 14.53 -14.07
N LEU A 237 9.67 15.33 -13.02
CA LEU A 237 10.72 15.78 -12.11
C LEU A 237 10.88 14.71 -11.02
N SER A 238 11.96 13.92 -11.05
CA SER A 238 12.29 12.86 -10.06
C SER A 238 12.55 13.41 -8.63
N LEU A 239 11.59 14.14 -8.09
CA LEU A 239 11.58 14.84 -6.81
C LEU A 239 10.26 14.53 -6.12
N GLU A 240 10.23 14.66 -4.80
CA GLU A 240 8.98 14.65 -4.03
C GLU A 240 8.01 15.70 -4.59
N PRO A 241 6.70 15.42 -4.74
CA PRO A 241 5.75 16.32 -5.39
C PRO A 241 5.77 17.76 -4.85
N SER A 242 5.94 17.94 -3.54
CA SER A 242 6.07 19.28 -2.95
C SER A 242 7.29 20.07 -3.47
N LEU A 243 8.41 19.38 -3.71
CA LEU A 243 9.63 19.96 -4.26
C LEU A 243 9.51 20.18 -5.77
N SER A 244 8.91 19.24 -6.50
CA SER A 244 8.61 19.38 -7.94
C SER A 244 7.75 20.62 -8.20
N ARG A 245 6.68 20.79 -7.42
CA ARG A 245 5.79 21.96 -7.53
C ARG A 245 6.54 23.25 -7.24
N THR A 246 7.36 23.27 -6.20
CA THR A 246 8.14 24.47 -5.84
C THR A 246 9.09 24.89 -6.97
N LEU A 247 9.73 23.92 -7.62
CA LEU A 247 10.63 24.19 -8.75
C LEU A 247 9.86 24.72 -9.97
N MET A 248 8.67 24.20 -10.23
CA MET A 248 7.78 24.66 -11.30
C MET A 248 7.27 26.08 -11.06
N GLU A 249 6.80 26.38 -9.84
CA GLU A 249 6.37 27.74 -9.47
C GLU A 249 7.55 28.73 -9.55
N ALA A 250 8.74 28.33 -9.10
CA ALA A 250 9.94 29.16 -9.21
C ALA A 250 10.33 29.46 -10.66
N ASN A 251 10.06 28.56 -11.61
CA ASN A 251 10.21 28.83 -13.04
C ASN A 251 9.26 29.94 -13.51
N ASP A 252 8.00 29.90 -13.10
CA ASP A 252 7.01 30.92 -13.44
C ASP A 252 7.36 32.29 -12.82
N TYR A 253 8.00 32.28 -11.64
CA TYR A 253 8.52 33.48 -10.98
C TYR A 253 9.95 33.86 -11.41
N GLY A 254 10.61 33.09 -12.28
CA GLY A 254 11.97 33.37 -12.77
C GLY A 254 13.08 33.32 -11.71
N CYS A 255 12.89 32.56 -10.62
CA CYS A 255 13.84 32.39 -9.51
C CYS A 255 14.31 30.93 -9.38
N ILE A 256 14.48 30.26 -10.52
CA ILE A 256 14.94 28.87 -10.58
C ILE A 256 16.27 28.65 -9.87
N PRO A 257 17.32 29.49 -10.03
CA PRO A 257 18.62 29.24 -9.39
C PRO A 257 18.55 29.18 -7.86
N GLU A 258 17.75 30.04 -7.25
CA GLU A 258 17.53 30.12 -5.81
C GLU A 258 16.70 28.93 -5.31
N ALA A 259 15.61 28.62 -6.00
CA ALA A 259 14.76 27.48 -5.66
C ALA A 259 15.47 26.14 -5.86
N LEU A 260 16.27 26.00 -6.93
CA LEU A 260 17.04 24.80 -7.23
C LEU A 260 18.07 24.52 -6.13
N THR A 261 18.72 25.54 -5.59
CA THR A 261 19.68 25.39 -4.49
C THR A 261 18.99 24.82 -3.25
N ILE A 262 17.81 25.34 -2.90
CA ILE A 262 17.02 24.88 -1.75
C ILE A 262 16.49 23.46 -1.96
N VAL A 263 15.95 23.18 -3.14
CA VAL A 263 15.47 21.85 -3.52
C VAL A 263 16.61 20.83 -3.44
N VAL A 264 17.81 21.16 -3.93
CA VAL A 264 19.00 20.31 -3.82
C VAL A 264 19.40 20.10 -2.36
N MET A 265 19.38 21.15 -1.53
CA MET A 265 19.70 21.04 -0.10
C MET A 265 18.70 20.18 0.68
N LEU A 266 17.41 20.28 0.37
CA LEU A 266 16.34 19.50 1.02
C LEU A 266 16.24 18.06 0.50
N SER A 267 16.65 17.83 -0.75
CA SER A 267 16.69 16.49 -1.36
C SER A 267 17.92 15.68 -0.92
N ALA A 268 18.97 16.34 -0.45
CA ALA A 268 20.13 15.68 0.14
C ALA A 268 19.77 15.13 1.54
N LYS A 269 19.80 13.81 1.73
CA LYS A 269 19.73 13.20 3.07
C LYS A 269 20.94 13.66 3.90
N THR A 270 20.79 14.72 4.70
CA THR A 270 21.80 15.11 5.69
C THR A 270 21.79 14.13 6.86
N THR A 271 22.71 13.17 6.83
CA THR A 271 22.93 12.12 7.85
C THR A 271 23.46 12.65 9.20
N LEU A 272 23.39 13.95 9.50
CA LEU A 272 24.17 14.55 10.61
C LEU A 272 23.45 15.53 11.53
N LEU A 273 22.12 15.70 11.47
CA LEU A 273 21.43 16.57 12.44
C LEU A 273 20.45 15.78 13.34
N PRO A 274 20.51 15.95 14.68
CA PRO A 274 19.56 15.34 15.59
C PRO A 274 18.16 15.95 15.40
N LEU A 275 17.15 15.09 15.48
CA LEU A 275 15.72 15.29 15.16
C LEU A 275 14.98 16.43 15.91
N SER A 276 15.64 17.22 16.77
CA SER A 276 14.94 18.19 17.64
C SER A 276 14.73 19.58 17.05
N HIS A 277 15.28 19.90 15.86
CA HIS A 277 15.05 21.19 15.20
C HIS A 277 14.84 21.05 13.68
N ILE A 278 13.82 20.29 13.28
CA ILE A 278 13.29 20.42 11.91
C ILE A 278 12.35 21.62 11.91
N ILE A 279 12.86 22.78 11.48
CA ILE A 279 11.99 23.90 11.09
C ILE A 279 11.11 23.38 9.96
N SER A 280 9.78 23.44 10.13
CA SER A 280 8.80 23.00 9.12
C SER A 280 9.21 23.49 7.72
N THR A 281 9.56 22.54 6.85
CA THR A 281 10.02 22.76 5.47
C THR A 281 9.06 23.64 4.67
N THR A 282 7.77 23.56 4.98
CA THR A 282 6.70 24.39 4.41
C THR A 282 6.85 25.89 4.71
N ARG A 283 7.31 26.26 5.92
CA ARG A 283 7.46 27.69 6.31
C ARG A 283 8.65 28.37 5.64
N VAL A 284 9.76 27.65 5.47
CA VAL A 284 10.97 28.21 4.82
C VAL A 284 10.72 28.44 3.33
N MET A 285 10.05 27.51 2.65
CA MET A 285 9.66 27.67 1.24
C MET A 285 8.68 28.83 1.03
N GLN A 286 7.65 28.97 1.87
CA GLN A 286 6.68 30.06 1.77
C GLN A 286 7.33 31.44 1.95
N ILE A 287 8.28 31.60 2.87
CA ILE A 287 8.96 32.89 3.11
C ILE A 287 9.78 33.34 1.89
N ILE A 288 10.42 32.40 1.18
CA ILE A 288 11.32 32.70 0.06
C ILE A 288 10.54 32.96 -1.23
N ILE A 289 9.50 32.17 -1.52
CA ILE A 289 8.58 32.46 -2.65
C ILE A 289 7.94 33.84 -2.45
N MET A 290 7.55 34.17 -1.21
CA MET A 290 6.99 35.49 -0.90
C MET A 290 8.03 36.61 -1.07
N HIS A 291 9.30 36.42 -0.70
CA HIS A 291 10.37 37.40 -0.95
C HIS A 291 10.67 37.57 -2.45
N CYS A 292 10.67 36.50 -3.24
CA CYS A 292 10.86 36.57 -4.69
C CYS A 292 9.67 37.26 -5.40
N ALA A 293 8.44 37.05 -4.92
CA ALA A 293 7.26 37.74 -5.43
C ALA A 293 7.26 39.23 -5.08
N ILE A 294 7.70 39.60 -3.87
CA ILE A 294 7.82 41.00 -3.43
C ILE A 294 8.95 41.74 -4.17
N GLY A 295 10.06 41.07 -4.48
CA GLY A 295 11.20 41.66 -5.20
C GLY A 295 10.93 42.07 -6.65
N LYS A 296 9.77 41.69 -7.22
CA LYS A 296 9.30 42.15 -8.55
C LYS A 296 8.28 43.30 -8.49
N VAL A 297 7.88 43.74 -7.29
CA VAL A 297 6.88 44.83 -7.09
C VAL A 297 7.54 46.16 -6.70
N VAL A 298 8.88 46.23 -6.68
CA VAL A 298 9.65 47.48 -6.52
C VAL A 298 10.41 47.80 -7.79
#